data_AF-A0A069NAF5-F1
#
_entry.id   AF-A0A069NAF5-F1
#
_cell.length_a   1.000
_cell.length_b   1.000
_cell.length_c   1.000
_cell.angle_alpha   90.00
_cell.angle_beta   90.00
_cell.angle_gamma   90.00
#
_symmetry.space_group_name_H-M   'P 1'
#
loop_
_entity.id
_entity.type
_entity.pdbx_description
1 polymer ?
#
loop_
_entity_poly.entity_id
_entity_poly.type
_entity_poly.pdbx_seq_one_letter_code
_entity_poly.pdbx_strand_id
1 'polypeptide(L)' 'MTQPSALSAELLKFIHARRGLSSTQALSLSSSLERDLGLTGDNAAYFMEAYFEQFHVEVGDFNFPRYFVEESARDRFFF' A
#
# COMPACT_ATOMS: atom_id res chain seq x y z
N MET A 1 1.30 19.45 18.90
CA MET A 1 1.33 17.97 18.74
C MET A 1 0.14 17.59 17.88
N THR A 2 0.34 17.48 16.58
CA THR A 2 -0.74 17.27 15.60
C THR A 2 -1.00 15.77 15.50
N GLN A 3 -2.23 15.34 15.78
CA GLN A 3 -2.59 13.92 15.70
C GLN A 3 -2.67 13.45 14.24
N PRO A 4 -2.10 12.28 13.88
CA PRO A 4 -2.58 11.53 12.72
C PRO A 4 -3.47 10.39 13.24
N SER A 5 -4.66 10.74 13.75
CA SER A 5 -5.65 9.75 14.23
C SER A 5 -6.64 9.32 13.13
N ALA A 6 -6.49 9.80 11.91
CA ALA A 6 -7.30 9.42 10.76
C ALA A 6 -6.46 9.36 9.49
N LEU A 7 -6.80 8.43 8.59
CA LEU A 7 -6.33 8.47 7.21
C LEU A 7 -6.76 9.82 6.61
N SER A 8 -5.83 10.54 5.98
CA SER A 8 -6.19 11.79 5.31
C SER A 8 -7.17 11.49 4.17
N ALA A 9 -8.10 12.42 3.91
CA ALA A 9 -9.04 12.28 2.81
C ALA A 9 -8.34 12.16 1.45
N GLU A 10 -7.14 12.72 1.34
CA GLU A 10 -6.28 12.64 0.17
C GLU A 10 -5.69 11.22 -0.01
N LEU A 11 -5.20 10.61 1.07
CA LEU A 11 -4.68 9.23 1.03
C LEU A 11 -5.78 8.23 0.67
N LEU A 12 -6.98 8.39 1.24
CA LEU A 12 -8.14 7.56 0.88
C LEU A 12 -8.50 7.69 -0.60
N LYS A 13 -8.55 8.92 -1.12
CA LYS A 13 -8.80 9.17 -2.54
C LYS A 13 -7.74 8.53 -3.43
N PHE A 14 -6.46 8.63 -3.06
CA PHE A 14 -5.36 7.99 -3.78
C PHE A 14 -5.54 6.46 -3.84
N ILE A 15 -5.80 5.82 -2.70
CA ILE A 15 -5.99 4.36 -2.62
C ILE A 15 -7.21 3.92 -3.44
N HIS A 16 -8.34 4.63 -3.33
CA HIS A 16 -9.55 4.31 -4.10
C HIS A 16 -9.34 4.48 -5.61
N ALA A 17 -8.70 5.57 -6.04
CA ALA A 17 -8.43 5.84 -7.45
C ALA A 17 -7.53 4.78 -8.09
N ARG A 18 -6.52 4.30 -7.37
CA ARG A 18 -5.53 3.35 -7.91
C ARG A 18 -6.00 1.89 -7.87
N ARG A 19 -6.92 1.54 -6.97
CA ARG A 19 -7.41 0.16 -6.81
C ARG A 19 -8.81 -0.08 -7.36
N GLY A 20 -9.53 0.96 -7.79
CA GLY A 20 -10.94 0.83 -8.17
C GLY A 20 -11.81 0.33 -7.02
N LEU A 21 -11.35 0.49 -5.77
CA LEU A 21 -12.12 0.12 -4.59
C LEU A 21 -13.34 1.03 -4.50
N SER A 22 -14.50 0.43 -4.26
CA SER A 22 -15.70 1.20 -3.97
C SER A 22 -15.44 2.04 -2.71
N SER A 23 -15.90 3.29 -2.72
CA SER A 23 -15.69 4.24 -1.61
C SER A 23 -16.28 3.77 -0.26
N THR A 24 -16.91 2.59 -0.23
CA THR A 24 -17.51 1.92 0.92
C THR A 24 -16.56 1.00 1.68
N GLN A 25 -15.38 0.67 1.17
CA GLN A 25 -14.42 -0.16 1.92
C GLN A 25 -13.71 0.71 2.97
N ALA A 26 -14.04 0.49 4.23
CA ALA A 26 -13.45 1.20 5.35
C ALA A 26 -11.97 0.78 5.52
N LEU A 27 -11.06 1.65 5.10
CA LEU A 27 -9.63 1.49 5.36
C LEU A 27 -9.31 2.04 6.75
N SER A 28 -8.47 1.31 7.49
CA SER A 28 -7.92 1.73 8.78
C SER A 28 -6.41 1.91 8.64
N LEU A 29 -5.80 2.69 9.53
CA LEU A 29 -4.33 2.77 9.66
C LEU A 29 -3.71 1.41 10.03
N SER A 30 -4.52 0.49 10.58
CA SER A 30 -4.10 -0.90 10.86
C SER A 30 -4.25 -1.83 9.66
N SER A 31 -4.85 -1.40 8.56
CA SER A 31 -5.04 -2.21 7.36
C SER A 31 -3.70 -2.47 6.67
N SER A 32 -3.42 -3.73 6.37
CA SER A 32 -2.24 -4.17 5.63
C SER A 32 -2.47 -4.02 4.12
N LEU A 33 -1.59 -3.29 3.45
CA LEU A 33 -1.58 -3.19 1.98
C LEU A 33 -1.50 -4.58 1.32
N GLU A 34 -0.68 -5.48 1.87
CA GLU A 34 -0.54 -6.83 1.33
C GLU A 34 -1.75 -7.73 1.63
N ARG A 35 -2.16 -7.84 2.90
CA ARG A 35 -3.19 -8.82 3.31
C ARG A 35 -4.62 -8.34 3.08
N ASP A 36 -4.91 -7.10 3.44
CA ASP A 36 -6.28 -6.57 3.42
C ASP A 36 -6.60 -5.92 2.08
N LEU A 37 -5.59 -5.33 1.44
CA LEU A 37 -5.76 -4.76 0.11
C LEU A 37 -5.34 -5.73 -0.98
N GLY A 38 -4.45 -6.69 -0.76
CA GLY A 38 -3.97 -7.62 -1.81
C GLY A 38 -2.90 -7.02 -2.72
N LEU A 39 -2.10 -6.06 -2.25
CA LEU A 39 -0.99 -5.49 -3.00
C LEU A 39 0.26 -6.35 -2.80
N THR A 40 0.67 -7.07 -3.83
CA THR A 40 1.83 -7.99 -3.81
C THR A 40 2.68 -7.82 -5.06
N GLY A 41 3.95 -8.26 -5.01
CA GLY A 41 4.87 -8.24 -6.14
C GLY A 41 4.94 -6.90 -6.87
N ASP A 42 4.97 -6.94 -8.19
CA ASP A 42 5.11 -5.75 -9.03
C ASP A 42 3.98 -4.73 -8.80
N ASN A 43 2.76 -5.20 -8.52
CA ASN A 43 1.62 -4.31 -8.24
C ASN A 43 1.85 -3.46 -6.98
N ALA A 44 2.48 -4.04 -5.95
CA ALA A 44 2.87 -3.28 -4.76
C ALA A 44 4.01 -2.30 -5.07
N ALA A 45 4.96 -2.67 -5.92
CA ALA A 45 6.07 -1.80 -6.30
C ALA A 45 5.56 -0.55 -7.02
N TYR A 46 4.74 -0.73 -8.07
CA TYR A 46 4.10 0.37 -8.79
C TYR A 46 3.20 1.24 -7.91
N PHE A 47 2.54 0.64 -6.93
CA PHE A 47 1.72 1.38 -5.98
C PHE A 47 2.57 2.28 -5.07
N MET A 48 3.69 1.76 -4.56
CA MET A 48 4.59 2.51 -3.68
C MET A 48 5.33 3.62 -4.43
N GLU A 49 5.78 3.37 -5.67
CA GLU A 49 6.37 4.41 -6.52
C GLU A 49 5.39 5.58 -6.73
N ALA A 50 4.15 5.28 -7.12
CA ALA A 50 3.12 6.30 -7.29
C ALA A 50 2.78 7.04 -5.99
N TYR A 51 2.86 6.35 -4.84
CA TYR A 51 2.67 6.96 -3.53
C TYR A 51 3.81 7.94 -3.21
N PHE A 52 5.07 7.55 -3.46
CA PHE A 52 6.22 8.41 -3.23
C PHE A 52 6.18 9.66 -4.10
N GLU A 53 5.82 9.52 -5.38
CA GLU A 53 5.66 10.64 -6.30
C GLU A 53 4.54 11.58 -5.87
N GLN A 54 3.35 11.05 -5.55
CA GLN A 54 2.17 11.87 -5.24
C GLN A 54 2.31 12.65 -3.93
N PHE A 55 2.92 12.04 -2.91
CA PHE A 55 3.05 12.64 -1.58
C PHE A 55 4.43 13.24 -1.32
N HIS A 56 5.31 13.27 -2.33
CA HIS A 56 6.69 13.75 -2.22
C HIS A 56 7.44 13.09 -1.05
N VAL A 57 7.18 11.80 -0.82
CA VAL A 57 7.82 11.04 0.24
C VAL A 57 9.20 10.62 -0.26
N GLU A 58 10.24 11.07 0.43
CA GLU A 58 11.58 10.56 0.18
C GLU A 58 11.59 9.05 0.46
N VAL A 59 12.05 8.27 -0.51
CA VAL A 59 12.12 6.80 -0.40
C VAL A 59 12.90 6.37 0.83
N GLY A 60 13.90 7.15 1.27
CA GLY A 60 14.66 6.91 2.50
C GLY A 60 15.16 5.46 2.59
N ASP A 61 14.92 4.83 3.74
CA ASP A 61 15.23 3.41 4.02
C ASP A 61 14.10 2.44 3.61
N PHE A 62 13.22 2.82 2.68
CA PHE A 62 12.13 1.95 2.25
C PHE A 62 12.69 0.63 1.68
N ASN A 63 12.42 -0.46 2.40
CA ASN A 63 12.84 -1.80 2.04
C ASN A 63 11.61 -2.60 1.61
N PHE A 64 11.35 -2.66 0.31
CA PHE A 64 10.20 -3.34 -0.27
C PHE A 64 10.04 -4.80 0.23
N PRO A 65 11.09 -5.66 0.22
CA PRO A 65 11.03 -7.01 0.79
C PRO A 65 10.60 -7.12 2.26
N ARG A 66 10.70 -6.05 3.06
CA ARG A 66 10.26 -6.04 4.46
C ARG A 66 8.74 -5.97 4.61
N TYR A 67 8.08 -5.33 3.64
CA TYR A 67 6.66 -4.98 3.72
C TYR A 67 5.79 -5.72 2.72
N PHE A 68 6.41 -6.28 1.67
CA PHE A 68 5.72 -6.99 0.61
C PHE A 68 6.44 -8.30 0.30
N VAL A 69 5.66 -9.37 0.19
CA VAL A 69 6.14 -10.65 -0.33
C VAL A 69 6.26 -10.54 -1.86
N GLU A 70 7.46 -10.84 -2.36
CA GLU A 70 7.71 -11.01 -3.80
C GLU A 70 6.88 -12.19 -4.33
N GLU A 71 6.21 -12.03 -5.47
CA GLU A 71 5.36 -13.10 -6.03
C GLU A 71 6.17 -14.38 -6.32
N SER A 72 7.44 -14.24 -6.67
CA SER A 72 8.38 -15.35 -6.85
C SER A 72 8.63 -16.17 -5.57
N ALA A 73 8.47 -15.56 -4.40
CA ALA A 73 8.56 -16.25 -3.11
C ALA A 73 7.26 -17.00 -2.77
N ARG A 74 6.12 -16.55 -3.30
CA ARG A 74 4.82 -17.22 -3.10
C ARG A 74 4.73 -18.55 -3.87
N ASP A 75 5.31 -18.60 -5.07
CA ASP A 75 5.37 -19.83 -5.87
C ASP A 75 6.22 -20.95 -5.26
N ARG A 76 7.08 -20.66 -4.27
CA ARG A 76 7.88 -21.69 -3.57
C ARG A 76 7.15 -22.41 -2.43
N PHE A 77 5.91 -22.02 -2.10
CA PHE A 77 5.13 -22.62 -1.01
C PHE A 77 3.82 -23.30 -1.47
N PHE A 78 3.64 -23.52 -2.77
CA PHE A 78 2.59 -24.38 -3.31
C PHE A 78 3.19 -25.68 -3.88
N PHE A 79 3.55 -26.62 -2.99
CA PHE A 79 3.76 -28.05 -3.29
C PHE A 79 3.09 -28.90 -2.21
#